data_AF-A0A7L5AII9-F1
#
_entry.id   AF-A0A7L5AII9-F1
#
_cell.length_a   1.000
_cell.length_b   1.000
_cell.length_c   1.000
_cell.angle_alpha   90.00
_cell.angle_beta   90.00
_cell.angle_gamma   90.00
#
_symmetry.space_group_name_H-M   'P 1'
#
loop_
_entity.id
_entity.type
_entity.pdbx_description
1 polymer ?
#
loop_
_entity_poly.entity_id
_entity_poly.type
_entity_poly.pdbx_seq_one_letter_code
_entity_poly.pdbx_strand_id
1 'polypeptide(L)'
;MPRKPQPGGVVFEPRSLADNPKKFGRTSTQLATGPMETPHQAAAELQHAVANRIREHLLDHNTNIRTFCATNELPPGLSEDRFQRLLRGETMITITDMLFWARQIPDLAPFIGATLRQLTDPETTDSWRSPAPQEGGA
;
A
#
# COMPACT_ATOMS: atom_id res chain seq x y z
N MET A 1 -39.08 -13.43 -1.72
CA MET A 1 -37.76 -14.08 -1.58
C MET A 1 -36.71 -13.00 -1.40
N PRO A 2 -35.86 -13.03 -0.35
CA PRO A 2 -34.79 -12.05 -0.21
C PRO A 2 -33.78 -12.22 -1.36
N ARG A 3 -33.40 -11.11 -2.01
CA ARG A 3 -32.43 -11.10 -3.11
C ARG A 3 -31.10 -11.66 -2.62
N LYS A 4 -30.52 -12.62 -3.38
CA LYS A 4 -29.11 -13.01 -3.18
C LYS A 4 -28.24 -11.75 -3.31
N PRO A 5 -27.29 -11.50 -2.39
CA PRO A 5 -26.39 -10.35 -2.51
C PRO A 5 -25.66 -10.43 -3.86
N GLN A 6 -25.61 -9.30 -4.58
CA GLN A 6 -24.82 -9.21 -5.81
C GLN A 6 -23.34 -9.43 -5.47
N PRO A 7 -22.57 -10.15 -6.30
CA PRO A 7 -21.13 -10.28 -6.11
C PRO A 7 -20.52 -8.88 -6.23
N GLY A 8 -19.84 -8.43 -5.18
CA GLY A 8 -19.35 -7.05 -5.05
C GLY A 8 -18.90 -6.66 -3.64
N GLY A 9 -19.26 -7.44 -2.62
CA GLY A 9 -18.76 -7.29 -1.25
C GLY A 9 -17.42 -8.00 -1.00
N VAL A 10 -16.51 -8.04 -1.99
CA VAL A 10 -15.20 -8.68 -1.77
C VAL A 10 -14.37 -7.74 -0.91
N VAL A 11 -14.02 -8.20 0.29
CA VAL A 11 -13.03 -7.55 1.14
C VAL A 11 -11.73 -7.50 0.34
N PHE A 12 -11.36 -6.31 -0.14
CA PHE A 12 -10.15 -6.12 -0.93
C PHE A 12 -8.92 -6.21 -0.02
N GLU A 13 -8.04 -7.17 -0.32
CA GLU A 13 -6.74 -7.32 0.33
C GLU A 13 -5.65 -6.77 -0.60
N PRO A 14 -5.05 -5.61 -0.29
CA PRO A 14 -3.99 -5.01 -1.12
C PRO A 14 -2.86 -5.98 -1.50
N ARG A 15 -2.46 -6.86 -0.58
CA ARG A 15 -1.40 -7.86 -0.84
C ARG A 15 -1.74 -8.88 -1.92
N SER A 16 -3.02 -9.06 -2.24
CA SER A 16 -3.46 -9.98 -3.29
C SER A 16 -3.04 -9.54 -4.69
N LEU A 17 -2.72 -8.25 -4.85
CA LEU A 17 -2.22 -7.68 -6.10
C LEU A 17 -0.70 -7.74 -6.24
N ALA A 18 0.00 -8.35 -5.28
CA ALA A 18 1.46 -8.49 -5.29
C ALA A 18 1.89 -9.79 -5.98
N ASP A 19 3.02 -9.74 -6.69
CA ASP A 19 3.65 -10.96 -7.24
C ASP A 19 4.03 -11.94 -6.10
N ASN A 20 4.38 -11.40 -4.94
CA ASN A 20 4.61 -12.16 -3.72
C ASN A 20 3.96 -11.47 -2.51
N PRO A 21 2.77 -11.92 -2.07
CA PRO A 21 2.06 -11.32 -0.94
C PRO A 21 2.86 -11.26 0.36
N LYS A 22 3.84 -12.17 0.57
CA LYS A 22 4.68 -12.19 1.78
C LYS A 22 5.71 -11.06 1.82
N LYS A 23 5.96 -10.38 0.69
CA LYS A 23 6.87 -9.22 0.60
C LYS A 23 6.16 -7.89 0.82
N PHE A 24 4.83 -7.87 0.95
CA PHE A 24 4.06 -6.64 1.15
C PHE A 24 4.59 -5.85 2.36
N GLY A 25 4.91 -4.56 2.16
CA GLY A 25 5.43 -3.67 3.20
C GLY A 25 6.80 -4.06 3.77
N ARG A 26 7.52 -4.99 3.13
CA ARG A 26 8.84 -5.49 3.59
C ARG A 26 9.99 -5.16 2.65
N THR A 27 9.69 -4.56 1.51
CA THR A 27 10.64 -4.23 0.46
C THR A 27 10.37 -2.83 -0.03
N SER A 28 11.40 -2.17 -0.54
CA SER A 28 11.28 -0.87 -1.24
C SER A 28 11.09 -1.03 -2.75
N THR A 29 11.00 -2.28 -3.24
CA THR A 29 10.70 -2.61 -4.64
C THR A 29 9.21 -2.45 -4.92
N GLN A 30 8.85 -2.31 -6.19
CA GLN A 30 7.45 -2.30 -6.62
C GLN A 30 6.70 -3.56 -6.15
N LEU A 31 5.39 -3.40 -5.93
CA LEU A 31 4.54 -4.48 -5.42
C LEU A 31 4.32 -5.59 -6.46
N ALA A 32 4.14 -5.21 -7.72
CA ALA A 32 3.93 -6.10 -8.85
C ALA A 32 4.75 -5.64 -10.05
N THR A 33 5.14 -6.59 -10.88
CA THR A 33 5.80 -6.33 -12.15
C THR A 33 4.79 -5.96 -13.23
N GLY A 34 5.09 -4.93 -14.03
CA GLY A 34 4.26 -4.51 -15.17
C GLY A 34 3.44 -3.25 -14.91
N PRO A 35 2.63 -2.83 -15.90
CA PRO A 35 1.85 -1.60 -15.81
C PRO A 35 0.74 -1.71 -14.76
N MET A 36 0.48 -0.60 -14.06
CA MET A 36 -0.72 -0.45 -13.25
C MET A 36 -1.89 -0.05 -14.14
N GLU A 37 -2.88 -0.93 -14.27
CA GLU A 37 -4.03 -0.74 -15.15
C GLU A 37 -5.26 -0.23 -14.39
N THR A 38 -5.30 -0.42 -13.08
CA THR A 38 -6.46 -0.13 -12.24
C THR A 38 -6.11 0.77 -11.04
N PRO A 39 -7.04 1.62 -10.58
CA PRO A 39 -6.87 2.37 -9.35
C PRO A 39 -6.59 1.50 -8.12
N HIS A 40 -7.07 0.25 -8.10
CA HIS A 40 -6.82 -0.70 -7.02
C HIS A 40 -5.34 -1.12 -6.96
N GLN A 41 -4.69 -1.31 -8.12
CA GLN A 41 -3.25 -1.59 -8.18
C GLN A 41 -2.45 -0.40 -7.67
N ALA A 42 -2.78 0.82 -8.12
CA ALA A 42 -2.13 2.03 -7.62
C ALA A 42 -2.33 2.23 -6.11
N ALA A 43 -3.53 1.98 -5.58
CA ALA A 43 -3.80 2.06 -4.15
C ALA A 43 -3.01 1.00 -3.35
N ALA A 44 -2.89 -0.23 -3.87
CA ALA A 44 -2.09 -1.28 -3.24
C ALA A 44 -0.60 -0.95 -3.26
N GLU A 45 -0.08 -0.39 -4.35
CA GLU A 45 1.30 0.09 -4.49
C GLU A 45 1.61 1.20 -3.48
N LEU A 46 0.71 2.19 -3.37
CA LEU A 46 0.84 3.24 -2.36
C LEU A 46 0.87 2.66 -0.95
N GLN A 47 -0.07 1.76 -0.62
CA GLN A 47 -0.11 1.14 0.69
C GLN A 47 1.14 0.29 0.96
N HIS A 48 1.67 -0.39 -0.05
CA HIS A 48 2.93 -1.13 0.05
C HIS A 48 4.08 -0.21 0.46
N ALA A 49 4.24 0.89 -0.26
CA ALA A 49 5.28 1.89 -0.02
C ALA A 49 5.15 2.50 1.39
N VAL A 50 3.93 2.87 1.80
CA VAL A 50 3.65 3.39 3.15
C VAL A 50 3.92 2.36 4.24
N ALA A 51 3.48 1.11 4.06
CA ALA A 51 3.72 0.04 5.02
C ALA A 51 5.22 -0.24 5.18
N ASN A 52 5.98 -0.22 4.08
CA ASN A 52 7.43 -0.35 4.14
C ASN A 52 8.08 0.83 4.88
N ARG A 53 7.63 2.06 4.63
CA ARG A 53 8.15 3.25 5.34
C ARG A 53 7.87 3.20 6.84
N ILE A 54 6.69 2.74 7.25
CA ILE A 54 6.37 2.52 8.67
C ILE A 54 7.28 1.46 9.26
N ARG A 55 7.50 0.34 8.57
CA ARG A 55 8.39 -0.73 9.02
C ARG A 55 9.83 -0.24 9.19
N GLU A 56 10.36 0.50 8.21
CA GLU A 56 11.70 1.11 8.27
C GLU A 56 11.84 2.00 9.50
N HIS A 57 10.88 2.90 9.73
CA HIS A 57 10.88 3.77 10.90
C HIS A 57 10.90 2.98 12.22
N LEU A 58 10.10 1.92 12.34
CA LEU A 58 10.10 1.07 13.54
C LEU A 58 11.47 0.39 13.75
N LEU A 59 12.11 -0.07 12.66
CA LEU A 59 13.44 -0.69 12.74
C LEU A 59 14.52 0.31 13.12
N ASP A 60 14.50 1.53 12.57
CA ASP A 60 15.45 2.59 12.90
C ASP A 60 15.40 2.96 14.39
N HIS A 61 14.25 2.76 15.03
CA HIS A 61 14.03 2.99 16.46
C HIS A 61 14.18 1.70 17.30
N ASN A 62 14.72 0.62 16.74
CA ASN A 62 14.89 -0.68 17.40
C ASN A 62 13.60 -1.21 18.06
N THR A 63 12.44 -0.95 17.44
CA THR A 63 11.13 -1.37 17.95
C THR A 63 10.37 -2.21 16.93
N ASN A 64 9.21 -2.70 17.32
CA ASN A 64 8.28 -3.42 16.45
C ASN A 64 6.86 -2.92 16.74
N ILE A 65 5.89 -3.31 15.89
CA ILE A 65 4.52 -2.78 16.00
C ILE A 65 3.86 -3.11 17.34
N ARG A 66 4.11 -4.30 17.91
CA ARG A 66 3.56 -4.72 19.20
C ARG A 66 4.12 -3.84 20.32
N THR A 67 5.45 -3.71 20.38
CA THR A 67 6.12 -2.87 21.36
C THR A 67 5.68 -1.42 21.22
N PHE A 68 5.64 -0.89 20.00
CA PHE A 68 5.16 0.47 19.72
C PHE A 68 3.73 0.70 20.23
N CYS A 69 2.79 -0.21 19.95
CA CYS A 69 1.41 -0.08 20.42
C CYS A 69 1.28 -0.22 21.94
N ALA A 70 2.15 -1.01 22.58
CA ALA A 70 2.14 -1.17 24.03
C ALA A 70 2.65 0.07 24.78
N THR A 71 3.50 0.88 24.14
CA THR A 71 4.12 2.07 24.77
C THR A 71 3.48 3.38 24.36
N ASN A 72 2.56 3.39 23.39
CA ASN A 72 1.94 4.61 22.87
C ASN A 72 0.42 4.54 23.03
N GLU A 73 -0.19 5.68 23.37
CA GLU A 73 -1.64 5.79 23.42
C GLU A 73 -2.22 5.78 22.00
N LEU A 74 -3.11 4.83 21.73
CA LEU A 74 -3.78 4.70 20.43
C LEU A 74 -5.14 5.41 20.47
N PRO A 75 -5.44 6.26 19.47
CA PRO A 75 -6.78 6.83 19.31
C PRO A 75 -7.87 5.75 19.22
N PRO A 76 -9.12 6.07 19.62
CA PRO A 76 -10.26 5.17 19.47
C PRO A 76 -10.39 4.64 18.04
N GLY A 77 -10.57 3.32 17.92
CA GLY A 77 -10.70 2.64 16.62
C GLY A 77 -9.38 2.19 15.99
N LEU A 78 -8.23 2.57 16.55
CA LEU A 78 -6.92 2.02 16.19
C LEU A 78 -6.50 0.95 17.21
N SER A 79 -5.85 -0.09 16.73
CA SER A 79 -5.40 -1.21 17.55
C SER A 79 -4.15 -1.85 16.95
N GLU A 80 -3.41 -2.59 17.79
CA GLU A 80 -2.26 -3.38 17.33
C GLU A 80 -2.67 -4.35 16.21
N ASP A 81 -3.79 -5.06 16.36
CA ASP A 81 -4.30 -6.01 15.35
C ASP A 81 -4.57 -5.31 14.01
N ARG A 82 -5.22 -4.14 14.06
CA ARG A 82 -5.47 -3.33 12.87
C ARG A 82 -4.17 -2.97 12.17
N PHE A 83 -3.17 -2.47 12.90
CA PHE A 83 -1.89 -2.13 12.30
C PHE A 83 -1.13 -3.33 11.77
N GLN A 84 -1.15 -4.47 12.46
CA GLN A 84 -0.54 -5.70 11.95
C GLN A 84 -1.15 -6.12 10.60
N ARG A 85 -2.49 -6.12 10.50
CA ARG A 85 -3.20 -6.46 9.26
C ARG A 85 -2.94 -5.46 8.14
N LEU A 86 -2.92 -4.17 8.47
CA LEU A 86 -2.63 -3.08 7.54
C LEU A 86 -1.21 -3.20 6.96
N LEU A 87 -0.21 -3.40 7.83
CA LEU A 87 1.20 -3.53 7.42
C LEU A 87 1.47 -4.81 6.63
N ARG A 88 0.62 -5.83 6.77
CA ARG A 88 0.64 -7.05 5.97
C ARG A 88 -0.18 -6.94 4.68
N GLY A 89 -0.91 -5.84 4.46
CA GLY A 89 -1.80 -5.67 3.31
C GLY A 89 -3.04 -6.59 3.33
N GLU A 90 -3.46 -7.06 4.51
CA GLU A 90 -4.66 -7.87 4.73
C GLU A 90 -5.93 -7.01 4.90
N THR A 91 -5.76 -5.70 5.01
CA THR A 91 -6.84 -4.72 5.02
C THR A 91 -6.36 -3.42 4.40
N MET A 92 -7.29 -2.61 3.89
CA MET A 92 -6.97 -1.32 3.29
C MET A 92 -6.54 -0.31 4.36
N ILE A 93 -5.53 0.48 4.01
CA ILE A 93 -5.18 1.69 4.74
C ILE A 93 -6.28 2.73 4.58
N THR A 94 -6.63 3.40 5.68
CA THR A 94 -7.57 4.52 5.67
C THR A 94 -6.83 5.84 5.83
N ILE A 95 -7.52 6.95 5.52
CA ILE A 95 -6.97 8.30 5.78
C ILE A 95 -6.65 8.48 7.26
N THR A 96 -7.46 7.94 8.17
CA THR A 96 -7.20 7.99 9.62
C THR A 96 -5.88 7.32 9.98
N ASP A 97 -5.59 6.15 9.39
CA ASP A 97 -4.32 5.46 9.62
C ASP A 97 -3.14 6.30 9.09
N MET A 98 -3.28 6.88 7.90
CA MET A 98 -2.23 7.73 7.29
C MET A 98 -1.95 8.97 8.15
N LEU A 99 -3.00 9.66 8.63
CA LEU A 99 -2.85 10.82 9.51
C LEU A 99 -2.24 10.45 10.86
N PHE A 100 -2.59 9.28 11.42
CA PHE A 100 -1.96 8.78 12.63
C PHE A 100 -0.46 8.59 12.41
N TRP A 101 -0.06 7.81 11.40
CA TRP A 101 1.36 7.54 11.14
C TRP A 101 2.14 8.78 10.72
N ALA A 102 1.53 9.72 9.99
CA ALA A 102 2.16 10.97 9.60
C ALA A 102 2.52 11.88 10.79
N ARG A 103 1.83 11.72 11.93
CA ARG A 103 2.19 12.42 13.18
C ARG A 103 3.35 11.76 13.92
N GLN A 104 3.60 10.47 13.67
CA GLN A 104 4.65 9.69 14.34
C GLN A 104 5.96 9.67 13.53
N ILE A 105 5.85 9.68 12.20
CA ILE A 105 6.97 9.49 11.30
C ILE A 105 7.26 10.81 10.58
N PRO A 106 8.42 11.45 10.86
CA PRO A 106 8.86 12.60 10.09
C PRO A 106 8.89 12.28 8.59
N ASP A 107 8.47 13.24 7.77
CA ASP A 107 8.43 13.13 6.31
C ASP A 107 7.47 12.09 5.70
N LEU A 108 6.65 11.39 6.49
CA LEU A 108 5.70 10.44 5.90
C LEU A 108 4.63 11.14 5.04
N ALA A 109 4.12 12.30 5.47
CA ALA A 109 3.16 13.07 4.68
C ALA A 109 3.71 13.52 3.31
N PRO A 110 4.89 14.19 3.21
CA PRO A 110 5.46 14.52 1.91
C PRO A 110 5.82 13.27 1.08
N PHE A 111 6.25 12.18 1.72
CA PHE A 111 6.46 10.89 1.05
C PHE A 111 5.18 10.35 0.39
N ILE A 112 4.05 10.35 1.11
CA ILE A 112 2.75 9.93 0.57
C ILE A 112 2.37 10.80 -0.63
N GLY A 113 2.53 12.12 -0.52
CA GLY A 113 2.22 13.06 -1.60
C GLY A 113 3.07 12.85 -2.86
N ALA A 114 4.38 12.60 -2.68
CA ALA A 114 5.29 12.29 -3.78
C ALA A 114 4.93 10.96 -4.45
N THR A 115 4.64 9.93 -3.64
CA THR A 115 4.23 8.61 -4.14
C THR A 115 2.92 8.69 -4.91
N LEU A 116 1.90 9.37 -4.36
CA LEU A 116 0.64 9.61 -5.05
C LEU A 116 0.85 10.27 -6.41
N ARG A 117 1.66 11.34 -6.46
CA ARG A 117 1.98 12.02 -7.72
C ARG A 117 2.57 11.05 -8.74
N GLN A 118 3.59 10.29 -8.34
CA GLN A 118 4.23 9.29 -9.20
C GLN A 118 3.23 8.24 -9.74
N LEU A 119 2.29 7.79 -8.91
CA LEU A 119 1.29 6.78 -9.31
C LEU A 119 0.17 7.34 -10.19
N THR A 120 -0.01 8.66 -10.21
CA THR A 120 -1.06 9.35 -11.01
C THR A 120 -0.52 10.02 -12.27
N ASP A 121 0.80 10.14 -12.40
CA ASP A 121 1.42 10.85 -13.52
C ASP A 121 1.39 9.99 -14.80
N PRO A 122 0.68 10.43 -15.85
CA PRO A 122 0.49 9.67 -17.08
C PRO A 122 1.78 9.38 -17.85
N GLU A 123 2.84 10.19 -17.71
CA GLU A 123 4.13 9.92 -18.39
C GLU A 123 4.83 8.69 -17.79
N THR A 124 4.72 8.52 -16.47
CA THR A 124 5.13 7.27 -15.81
C THR A 124 4.30 6.11 -16.32
N THR A 125 2.99 6.28 -16.49
CA THR A 125 2.06 5.24 -16.97
C THR A 125 2.34 4.83 -18.43
N ASP A 126 2.78 5.75 -19.28
CA ASP A 126 3.15 5.47 -20.69
C ASP A 126 4.53 4.82 -20.82
N SER A 127 5.48 5.07 -19.91
CA SER A 127 6.77 4.37 -19.90
C SER A 127 6.68 2.85 -19.65
N TRP A 128 5.51 2.37 -19.19
CA TRP A 128 5.20 0.94 -19.02
C TRP A 128 4.45 0.32 -20.22
N ARG A 129 3.96 1.15 -21.16
CA ARG A 129 3.47 0.67 -22.45
C ARG A 129 4.66 0.51 -23.37
N SER A 130 5.33 -0.64 -23.31
CA SER A 130 6.31 -0.97 -24.35
C SER A 130 5.65 -0.79 -25.73
N PRO A 131 6.36 -0.19 -26.71
CA PRO A 131 5.84 -0.11 -28.06
C PRO A 131 5.60 -1.53 -28.56
N ALA A 132 4.44 -1.75 -29.21
CA ALA A 132 4.14 -3.01 -29.88
C ALA A 132 5.36 -3.42 -30.73
N PRO A 133 5.71 -4.73 -30.78
CA PRO A 133 6.77 -5.19 -31.67
C PRO A 133 6.43 -4.70 -33.07
N GLN A 134 7.32 -3.89 -33.65
CA GLN A 134 7.20 -3.52 -35.05
C GLN A 134 7.28 -4.84 -35.83
N GLU A 135 6.13 -5.32 -36.31
CA GLU A 135 6.09 -6.39 -37.29
C GLU A 135 6.93 -5.93 -38.47
N GLY A 136 8.08 -6.58 -38.63
CA GLY A 136 9.00 -6.34 -39.71
C GLY A 136 8.26 -6.53 -41.03
N GLY A 137 8.14 -5.43 -41.78
CA GLY A 137 7.69 -5.46 -43.16
C GLY A 137 8.60 -6.35 -44.00
N ALA A 138 7.96 -7.28 -44.71
CA ALA A 138 8.56 -8.11 -45.74
C ALA A 138 8.98 -7.29 -46.97
#